data_AF-A0AAD2CJH3-F1
#
_entry.id   AF-A0AAD2CJH3-F1
#
_cell.length_a   1.000
_cell.length_b   1.000
_cell.length_c   1.000
_cell.angle_alpha   90.00
_cell.angle_beta   90.00
_cell.angle_gamma   90.00
#
_symmetry.space_group_name_H-M   'P 1'
#
loop_
_entity.id
_entity.type
_entity.pdbx_description
1 polymer ?
#
loop_
_entity_poly.entity_id
_entity_poly.type
_entity_poly.pdbx_seq_one_letter_code
_entity_poly.pdbx_strand_id
1 'polypeptide(L)'
;MAMNRQHRKKKALYSFEQARRMARQHGFESKEEFLDYDCPGAYQLPKNPDEIWTAEWRGWRDFLGICWGFEEGRSIAQSLKVDSMEFYLKLFDEKKINESDPASLLPYRPDLQYKKEWRGWDDWLNGNKYGSKLHR
;
A
#
# COMPACT_ATOMS: atom_id res chain seq x y z
N MET A 1 -43.67 18.28 -2.65
CA MET A 1 -43.32 16.96 -2.06
C MET A 1 -41.82 16.79 -2.20
N ALA A 2 -41.08 16.91 -1.10
CA ALA A 2 -39.62 16.85 -1.09
C ALA A 2 -39.16 15.45 -1.55
N MET A 3 -38.33 15.41 -2.58
CA MET A 3 -37.73 14.16 -3.06
C MET A 3 -36.83 13.60 -1.97
N ASN A 4 -37.33 12.56 -1.30
CA ASN A 4 -36.60 11.76 -0.35
C ASN A 4 -35.45 11.06 -1.08
N ARG A 5 -34.29 11.73 -1.21
CA ARG A 5 -33.03 11.10 -1.62
C ARG A 5 -32.61 10.15 -0.49
N GLN A 6 -33.25 8.99 -0.46
CA GLN A 6 -32.71 7.84 0.25
C GLN A 6 -31.30 7.65 -0.26
N HIS A 7 -30.31 7.87 0.60
CA HIS A 7 -28.94 7.44 0.33
C HIS A 7 -29.02 5.92 0.27
N ARG A 8 -29.30 5.36 -0.92
CA ARG A 8 -29.15 3.94 -1.18
C ARG A 8 -27.69 3.66 -0.90
N LYS A 9 -27.38 3.13 0.28
CA LYS A 9 -26.06 2.57 0.59
C LYS A 9 -25.74 1.65 -0.58
N LYS A 10 -24.79 2.05 -1.43
CA LYS A 10 -24.40 1.25 -2.60
C LYS A 10 -23.90 -0.07 -2.03
N LYS A 11 -24.73 -1.11 -2.14
CA LYS A 11 -24.36 -2.47 -1.69
C LYS A 11 -23.18 -2.87 -2.55
N ALA A 12 -22.00 -3.02 -1.96
CA ALA A 12 -20.89 -3.60 -2.68
C ALA A 12 -21.26 -5.02 -3.09
N LEU A 13 -21.01 -5.32 -4.37
CA LEU A 13 -21.18 -6.65 -4.94
C LEU A 13 -20.11 -7.63 -4.41
N TYR A 14 -19.03 -7.09 -3.86
CA TYR A 14 -17.85 -7.82 -3.41
C TYR A 14 -17.53 -7.53 -1.94
N SER A 15 -16.86 -8.46 -1.27
CA SER A 15 -16.21 -8.19 0.02
C SER A 15 -15.01 -7.26 -0.15
N PHE A 16 -14.54 -6.63 0.93
CA PHE A 16 -13.36 -5.77 0.90
C PHE A 16 -12.14 -6.50 0.30
N GLU A 17 -11.89 -7.73 0.73
CA GLU A 17 -10.78 -8.55 0.22
C GLU A 17 -10.88 -8.88 -1.27
N GLN A 18 -12.10 -9.11 -1.78
CA GLN A 18 -12.32 -9.35 -3.21
C GLN A 18 -12.07 -8.08 -4.00
N ALA A 19 -12.60 -6.95 -3.53
CA ALA A 19 -12.41 -5.65 -4.18
C ALA A 19 -10.94 -5.20 -4.17
N ARG A 20 -10.23 -5.37 -3.05
CA ARG A 20 -8.80 -5.11 -2.90
C ARG A 20 -7.97 -5.96 -3.85
N ARG A 21 -8.30 -7.25 -4.00
CA ARG A 21 -7.63 -8.12 -4.99
C ARG A 21 -7.84 -7.66 -6.42
N MET A 22 -9.08 -7.30 -6.79
CA MET A 22 -9.37 -6.78 -8.13
C MET A 22 -8.64 -5.46 -8.40
N ALA A 23 -8.68 -4.52 -7.45
CA ALA A 23 -8.01 -3.23 -7.59
C ALA A 23 -6.48 -3.39 -7.78
N ARG A 24 -5.86 -4.28 -7.00
CA ARG A 24 -4.43 -4.62 -7.11
C ARG A 24 -4.09 -5.31 -8.42
N GLN A 25 -4.96 -6.18 -8.92
CA GLN A 25 -4.77 -6.86 -10.20
C GLN A 25 -4.80 -5.89 -11.39
N HIS A 26 -5.60 -4.82 -11.28
CA HIS A 26 -5.62 -3.75 -12.27
C HIS A 26 -4.37 -2.88 -12.26
N GLY A 27 -3.66 -2.79 -11.12
CA GLY A 27 -2.39 -2.08 -11.02
C GLY A 27 -2.53 -0.56 -11.01
N PHE A 28 -3.62 -0.02 -10.45
CA PHE A 28 -3.81 1.44 -10.34
C PHE A 28 -2.69 2.08 -9.51
N GLU A 29 -2.08 3.13 -10.03
CA GLU A 29 -0.98 3.83 -9.37
C GLU A 29 -1.49 4.96 -8.47
N SER A 30 -2.74 5.37 -8.63
CA SER A 30 -3.34 6.49 -7.89
C SER A 30 -4.85 6.36 -7.73
N LYS A 31 -5.39 7.07 -6.72
CA LYS A 31 -6.85 7.15 -6.49
C LYS A 31 -7.58 7.75 -7.70
N GLU A 32 -6.95 8.69 -8.41
CA GLU A 32 -7.54 9.36 -9.57
C GLU A 32 -7.75 8.36 -10.71
N GLU A 33 -6.76 7.52 -11.00
CA GLU A 33 -6.89 6.45 -12.00
C GLU A 33 -7.99 5.46 -11.63
N PHE A 34 -8.10 5.08 -10.36
CA PHE A 34 -9.18 4.21 -9.91
C PHE A 34 -10.58 4.83 -10.06
N LEU A 35 -10.71 6.14 -9.80
CA LEU A 35 -11.99 6.84 -9.91
C LEU A 35 -12.39 7.09 -11.37
N ASP A 36 -11.41 7.33 -12.24
CA ASP A 36 -11.58 7.44 -13.68
C ASP A 36 -11.94 6.09 -14.30
N TYR A 37 -11.35 5.00 -13.78
CA TYR A 37 -11.63 3.64 -14.20
C TYR A 37 -13.12 3.30 -14.03
N ASP A 38 -13.76 2.97 -15.15
CA ASP A 38 -15.15 2.55 -15.20
C ASP A 38 -15.21 1.17 -15.87
N CYS A 39 -15.39 0.14 -15.05
CA CYS A 39 -15.58 -1.22 -15.53
C CYS A 39 -17.09 -1.53 -15.59
N PRO A 40 -17.65 -1.90 -16.74
CA PRO A 40 -19.05 -2.26 -16.83
C PRO A 40 -19.32 -3.63 -16.17
N GLY A 41 -20.46 -3.73 -15.50
CA GLY A 41 -21.04 -5.01 -15.06
C GLY A 41 -20.53 -5.51 -13.71
N ALA A 42 -20.29 -6.82 -13.60
CA ALA A 42 -19.99 -7.48 -12.32
C ALA A 42 -18.72 -6.90 -11.69
N TYR A 43 -17.68 -6.62 -12.47
CA TYR A 43 -16.37 -6.13 -12.02
C TYR A 43 -16.34 -4.65 -11.60
N GLN A 44 -17.49 -3.99 -11.54
CA GLN A 44 -17.57 -2.60 -11.13
C GLN A 44 -17.28 -2.46 -9.63
N LEU A 45 -16.10 -1.94 -9.31
CA LEU A 45 -15.73 -1.58 -7.96
C LEU A 45 -16.43 -0.26 -7.56
N PRO A 46 -16.88 -0.13 -6.31
CA PRO A 46 -17.51 1.10 -5.88
C PRO A 46 -16.49 2.24 -5.83
N LYS A 47 -16.87 3.41 -6.33
CA LYS A 47 -16.04 4.64 -6.31
C LYS A 47 -15.86 5.24 -4.91
N ASN A 48 -16.63 4.80 -3.92
CA ASN A 48 -16.54 5.22 -2.52
C ASN A 48 -16.28 4.01 -1.62
N PRO A 49 -15.12 3.35 -1.77
CA PRO A 49 -14.81 2.14 -1.02
C PRO A 49 -14.63 2.43 0.49
N ASP A 50 -14.25 3.65 0.85
CA ASP A 50 -14.10 4.13 2.22
C ASP A 50 -15.43 4.15 2.98
N GLU A 51 -16.54 4.48 2.33
CA GLU A 51 -17.88 4.50 2.94
C GLU A 51 -18.51 3.10 3.06
N ILE A 52 -18.07 2.18 2.22
CA ILE A 52 -18.65 0.83 2.12
C ILE A 52 -17.96 -0.11 3.10
N TRP A 53 -16.63 -0.09 3.11
CA TRP A 53 -15.81 -0.97 3.93
C TRP A 53 -15.17 -0.21 5.08
N THR A 54 -15.89 0.73 5.71
CA THR A 54 -15.38 1.60 6.79
C THR A 54 -14.63 0.86 7.90
N ALA A 55 -15.04 -0.37 8.23
CA ALA A 55 -14.41 -1.18 9.28
C ALA A 55 -13.05 -1.77 8.86
N GLU A 56 -12.85 -2.06 7.58
CA GLU A 56 -11.64 -2.69 7.03
C GLU A 56 -10.77 -1.70 6.25
N TRP A 57 -11.34 -0.54 5.89
CA TRP A 57 -10.73 0.49 5.08
C TRP A 57 -9.60 1.19 5.82
N ARG A 58 -8.38 1.03 5.30
CA ARG A 58 -7.16 1.65 5.86
C ARG A 58 -6.62 2.79 5.02
N GLY A 59 -7.28 3.06 3.89
CA GLY A 59 -6.90 4.08 2.93
C GLY A 59 -6.63 3.52 1.54
N TRP A 60 -6.49 4.45 0.59
CA TRP A 60 -6.32 4.14 -0.82
C TRP A 60 -5.06 3.31 -1.12
N ARG A 61 -3.95 3.56 -0.43
CA ARG A 61 -2.69 2.82 -0.63
C ARG A 61 -2.86 1.33 -0.31
N ASP A 62 -3.53 1.02 0.80
CA ASP A 62 -3.83 -0.36 1.18
C ASP A 62 -4.74 -1.04 0.15
N PHE A 63 -5.82 -0.35 -0.24
CA PHE A 63 -6.82 -0.89 -1.14
C PHE A 63 -6.27 -1.14 -2.56
N LEU A 64 -5.53 -0.17 -3.11
CA LEU A 64 -4.93 -0.25 -4.44
C LEU A 64 -3.63 -1.06 -4.44
N GLY A 65 -3.03 -1.30 -3.27
CA GLY A 65 -1.71 -1.93 -3.17
C GLY A 65 -0.56 -1.05 -3.66
N ILE A 66 -0.73 0.27 -3.55
CA ILE A 66 0.30 1.24 -3.95
C ILE A 66 1.43 1.19 -2.91
N CYS A 67 2.65 0.99 -3.40
CA CYS A 67 3.83 0.98 -2.55
C CYS A 67 4.06 2.34 -1.88
N TRP A 68 4.75 2.35 -0.74
CA TRP A 68 5.21 3.59 -0.13
C TRP A 68 6.12 4.40 -1.07
N GLY A 69 6.28 5.70 -0.80
CA GLY A 69 7.37 6.47 -1.39
C GLY A 69 8.72 5.96 -0.92
N PHE A 70 9.80 6.38 -1.57
CA PHE A 70 11.16 5.98 -1.17
C PHE A 70 11.44 6.36 0.30
N GLU A 71 11.16 7.59 0.71
CA GLU A 71 11.45 8.06 2.07
C GLU A 71 10.59 7.37 3.13
N GLU A 72 9.27 7.32 2.96
CA GLU A 72 8.39 6.65 3.91
C GLU A 72 8.65 5.14 3.95
N GLY A 73 8.84 4.52 2.78
CA GLY A 73 9.12 3.10 2.68
C GLY A 73 10.43 2.73 3.36
N ARG A 74 11.45 3.59 3.21
CA ARG A 74 12.73 3.47 3.89
C ARG A 74 12.58 3.55 5.40
N SER A 75 11.81 4.52 5.91
CA SER A 75 11.57 4.66 7.35
C SER A 75 10.87 3.42 7.94
N ILE A 76 9.92 2.84 7.21
CA ILE A 76 9.23 1.61 7.63
C ILE A 76 10.19 0.42 7.57
N ALA A 77 10.98 0.29 6.49
CA ALA A 77 11.96 -0.78 6.35
C ALA A 77 13.01 -0.77 7.48
N GLN A 78 13.45 0.42 7.91
CA GLN A 78 14.33 0.59 9.07
C GLN A 78 13.66 0.18 10.38
N SER A 79 12.35 0.46 10.51
CA SER A 79 11.57 0.05 11.68
C SER A 79 11.41 -1.48 11.79
N LEU A 80 11.62 -2.24 10.70
CA LEU A 80 11.61 -3.71 10.73
C LEU A 80 12.83 -4.30 11.43
N LYS A 81 13.87 -3.49 11.70
CA LYS A 81 15.13 -3.92 12.34
C LYS A 81 15.79 -5.11 11.64
N VAL A 82 15.69 -5.17 10.31
CA VAL A 82 16.40 -6.13 9.48
C VAL A 82 17.65 -5.46 8.92
N ASP A 83 18.80 -6.08 9.09
CA ASP A 83 20.10 -5.52 8.70
C ASP A 83 20.58 -5.99 7.30
N SER A 84 19.96 -7.04 6.76
CA SER A 84 20.34 -7.65 5.50
C SER A 84 19.17 -7.84 4.55
N MET A 85 19.47 -7.72 3.25
CA MET A 85 18.56 -8.02 2.14
C MET A 85 17.90 -9.39 2.30
N GLU A 86 18.66 -10.41 2.69
CA GLU A 86 18.13 -11.77 2.82
C GLU A 86 17.03 -11.86 3.88
N PHE A 87 17.26 -11.24 5.04
CA PHE A 87 16.24 -11.16 6.09
C PHE A 87 15.03 -10.34 5.65
N TYR A 88 15.26 -9.22 4.96
CA TYR A 88 14.18 -8.42 4.40
C TYR A 88 13.30 -9.23 3.45
N LEU A 89 13.89 -9.92 2.45
CA LEU A 89 13.13 -10.74 1.49
C LEU A 89 12.41 -11.91 2.19
N LYS A 90 13.06 -12.51 3.18
CA LYS A 90 12.50 -13.60 3.98
C LYS A 90 11.25 -13.17 4.76
N LEU A 91 11.15 -11.91 5.20
CA LEU A 91 9.93 -11.40 5.84
C LEU A 91 8.70 -11.49 4.93
N PHE A 92 8.87 -11.25 3.62
CA PHE A 92 7.80 -11.35 2.62
C PHE A 92 7.51 -12.81 2.24
N ASP A 93 8.56 -13.62 2.08
CA ASP A 93 8.45 -15.04 1.73
C ASP A 93 7.74 -15.83 2.83
N GLU A 94 8.15 -15.63 4.09
CA GLU A 94 7.55 -16.27 5.26
C GLU A 94 6.20 -15.63 5.67
N LYS A 95 5.73 -14.60 4.94
CA LYS A 95 4.54 -13.81 5.26
C LYS A 95 4.50 -13.35 6.73
N LYS A 96 5.67 -13.02 7.28
CA LYS A 96 5.81 -12.53 8.66
C LYS A 96 5.24 -11.14 8.84
N ILE A 97 5.10 -10.41 7.74
CA ILE A 97 4.47 -9.10 7.73
C ILE A 97 2.96 -9.30 7.60
N ASN A 98 2.22 -8.86 8.61
CA ASN A 98 0.77 -8.86 8.54
C ASN A 98 0.30 -7.97 7.39
N GLU A 99 -0.73 -8.38 6.65
CA GLU A 99 -1.34 -7.55 5.60
C GLU A 99 -1.90 -6.22 6.11
N SER A 100 -2.05 -6.13 7.42
CA SER A 100 -2.46 -4.97 8.18
C SER A 100 -1.33 -3.98 8.45
N ASP A 101 -0.09 -4.43 8.37
CA ASP A 101 1.09 -3.66 8.72
C ASP A 101 1.48 -2.74 7.55
N PRO A 102 1.89 -1.48 7.80
CA PRO A 102 2.41 -0.63 6.74
C PRO A 102 3.57 -1.27 5.98
N ALA A 103 4.36 -2.16 6.60
CA ALA A 103 5.42 -2.88 5.91
C ALA A 103 4.93 -3.80 4.79
N SER A 104 3.65 -4.19 4.77
CA SER A 104 3.08 -5.03 3.70
C SER A 104 2.99 -4.31 2.35
N LEU A 105 3.03 -2.98 2.37
CA LEU A 105 3.06 -2.13 1.18
C LEU A 105 4.49 -1.72 0.80
N LEU A 106 5.51 -2.29 1.43
CA LEU A 106 6.87 -2.11 0.95
C LEU A 106 7.11 -2.98 -0.29
N PRO A 107 7.85 -2.48 -1.28
CA PRO A 107 8.17 -3.26 -2.46
C PRO A 107 9.11 -4.41 -2.10
N TYR A 108 8.83 -5.61 -2.65
CA TYR A 108 9.71 -6.77 -2.49
C TYR A 108 11.14 -6.50 -2.99
N ARG A 109 11.26 -5.70 -4.05
CA ARG A 109 12.55 -5.25 -4.63
C ARG A 109 12.62 -3.72 -4.65
N PRO A 110 12.98 -3.07 -3.53
CA PRO A 110 13.10 -1.62 -3.46
C PRO A 110 14.20 -1.09 -4.39
N ASP A 111 15.21 -1.90 -4.70
CA ASP A 111 16.25 -1.61 -5.70
C ASP A 111 15.68 -1.42 -7.11
N LEU A 112 14.62 -2.15 -7.46
CA LEU A 112 13.96 -2.02 -8.76
C LEU A 112 12.86 -0.96 -8.75
N GLN A 113 12.20 -0.77 -7.62
CA GLN A 113 11.14 0.23 -7.47
C GLN A 113 11.71 1.65 -7.47
N TYR A 114 12.77 1.88 -6.69
CA TYR A 114 13.33 3.22 -6.46
C TYR A 114 14.66 3.41 -7.18
N LYS A 115 14.84 2.84 -8.38
CA LYS A 115 16.12 2.86 -9.14
C LYS A 115 16.83 4.22 -9.18
N LYS A 116 16.08 5.32 -9.21
CA LYS A 116 16.61 6.69 -9.26
C LYS A 116 17.17 7.18 -7.91
N GLU A 117 16.57 6.75 -6.80
CA GLU A 117 16.89 7.19 -5.44
C GLU A 117 17.67 6.13 -4.65
N TRP A 118 17.74 4.90 -5.17
CA TRP A 118 18.35 3.76 -4.53
C TRP A 118 19.86 3.94 -4.36
N ARG A 119 20.30 3.92 -3.10
CA ARG A 119 21.72 4.05 -2.72
C ARG A 119 22.34 2.74 -2.23
N GLY A 120 21.55 1.67 -2.17
CA GLY A 120 21.96 0.36 -1.68
C GLY A 120 21.17 -0.11 -0.47
N TRP A 121 21.31 -1.39 -0.15
CA TRP A 121 20.60 -2.05 0.94
C TRP A 121 20.94 -1.49 2.32
N ASP A 122 22.19 -1.08 2.53
CA ASP A 122 22.60 -0.48 3.82
C ASP A 122 21.90 0.86 4.07
N ASP A 123 21.78 1.72 3.05
CA ASP A 123 21.05 2.98 3.16
C ASP A 123 19.56 2.73 3.44
N TRP A 124 18.96 1.77 2.75
CA TRP A 124 17.56 1.40 2.87
C TRP A 124 17.20 0.80 4.24
N LEU A 125 18.02 -0.12 4.75
CA LEU A 125 17.72 -0.92 5.94
C LEU A 125 18.34 -0.36 7.24
N ASN A 126 19.57 0.14 7.17
CA ASN A 126 20.32 0.56 8.35
C ASN A 126 20.33 2.08 8.54
N GLY A 127 19.78 2.84 7.58
CA GLY A 127 19.60 4.28 7.74
C GLY A 127 20.89 4.99 8.04
N ASN A 128 21.87 4.90 7.14
CA ASN A 128 23.14 5.63 7.16
C ASN A 128 23.74 5.82 8.58
N LYS A 129 24.52 4.85 9.05
CA LYS A 129 25.34 4.96 10.27
C LYS A 129 26.40 6.08 10.22
N TYR A 130 26.42 6.92 9.18
CA TYR A 130 27.35 8.04 9.01
C TYR A 130 26.68 9.42 9.18
N GLY A 131 25.55 9.50 9.91
CA GLY A 131 24.85 10.76 10.23
C GLY A 131 25.07 11.36 11.61
N SER A 132 25.93 10.79 12.47
CA SER A 132 26.17 11.36 13.81
C SER A 132 27.58 11.09 14.35
N LYS A 133 28.59 11.69 13.71
CA LYS A 133 29.73 12.23 14.47
C LYS A 133 29.43 13.69 14.80
N LEU A 134 28.56 13.92 15.78
CA LEU A 134 28.56 15.21 16.47
C LEU A 134 29.72 15.16 17.47
N HIS A 135 30.71 16.01 17.23
CA HIS A 135 31.76 16.33 18.20
C HIS A 135 31.14 16.66 19.56
N ARG A 136 31.63 16.01 20.63
CA ARG A 136 31.88 16.68 21.90
C ARG A 136 32.98 15.96 22.67
#